data_AF-A0A401ZIG9-F1
#
_entry.id   AF-A0A401ZIG9-F1
#
_cell.length_a   1.000
_cell.length_b   1.000
_cell.length_c   1.000
_cell.angle_alpha   90.00
_cell.angle_beta   90.00
_cell.angle_gamma   90.00
#
_symmetry.space_group_name_H-M   'P 1'
#
loop_
_entity.id
_entity.type
_entity.pdbx_description
1 polymer ?
#
loop_
_entity_poly.entity_id
_entity_poly.type
_entity_poly.pdbx_seq_one_letter_code
_entity_poly.pdbx_strand_id
1 'polypeptide(L)'
;MPLVSPDNSATSSDEIMRYPFDTMRTVAATILSNVSIALSEHEIAWKKAQDYVQSLPDPLQPAFMDVLNKHQQRIRDSYKWQEDFAGALFNAIDTVSNTDSNISTSFQKIDNAKFTGFGHGHLIVADE
;
A
#
# COMPACT_ATOMS: atom_id res chain seq x y z
N MET A 1 -36.91 8.74 44.49
CA MET A 1 -36.28 8.09 43.31
C MET A 1 -35.77 9.20 42.40
N PRO A 2 -34.45 9.40 42.27
CA PRO A 2 -33.92 10.36 41.32
C PRO A 2 -33.83 9.72 39.93
N LEU A 3 -34.32 10.45 38.93
CA LEU A 3 -34.24 10.11 37.51
C LEU A 3 -32.78 10.18 37.07
N VAL A 4 -32.25 9.06 36.59
CA VAL A 4 -30.95 9.00 35.91
C VAL A 4 -31.13 9.64 34.55
N SER A 5 -30.52 10.82 34.34
CA SER A 5 -30.43 11.43 33.02
C SER A 5 -29.67 10.49 32.09
N PRO A 6 -30.10 10.32 30.82
CA PRO A 6 -29.30 9.58 29.85
C PRO A 6 -27.96 10.29 29.70
N ASP A 7 -26.89 9.52 29.91
CA ASP A 7 -25.53 9.89 29.61
C ASP A 7 -25.44 10.13 28.11
N ASN A 8 -25.69 11.38 27.70
CA ASN A 8 -25.27 11.91 26.41
C ASN A 8 -23.74 12.06 26.48
N SER A 9 -23.06 10.93 26.52
CA SER A 9 -21.70 10.78 26.04
C SER A 9 -21.75 11.03 24.54
N ALA A 10 -21.86 12.32 24.19
CA ALA A 10 -21.61 12.83 22.87
C ALA A 10 -20.24 12.29 22.46
N THR A 11 -20.27 11.30 21.56
CA THR A 11 -19.12 10.73 20.89
C THR A 11 -18.25 11.89 20.43
N SER A 12 -17.13 12.09 21.12
CA SER A 12 -16.23 13.21 20.87
C SER A 12 -15.73 13.10 19.43
N SER A 13 -16.24 14.03 18.62
CA SER A 13 -15.72 14.63 17.41
C SER A 13 -14.31 14.17 16.97
N ASP A 14 -14.25 13.70 15.72
CA ASP A 14 -13.13 13.88 14.79
C ASP A 14 -11.74 13.39 15.23
N GLU A 15 -11.58 12.08 15.46
CA GLU A 15 -10.29 11.47 15.16
C GLU A 15 -10.14 11.38 13.63
N ILE A 16 -9.59 12.45 13.03
CA ILE A 16 -9.21 12.47 11.62
C ILE A 16 -8.14 11.38 11.42
N MET A 17 -8.52 10.23 10.89
CA MET A 17 -7.56 9.19 10.49
C MET A 17 -6.59 9.79 9.46
N ARG A 18 -5.35 10.03 9.88
CA ARG A 18 -4.26 10.43 8.99
C ARG A 18 -3.44 9.21 8.61
N TYR A 19 -3.50 8.82 7.36
CA TYR A 19 -2.69 7.72 6.82
C TYR A 19 -1.26 8.21 6.54
N PRO A 20 -0.20 7.53 7.02
CA PRO A 20 1.19 7.95 6.84
C PRO A 20 1.72 7.53 5.46
N PHE A 21 1.16 8.07 4.39
CA PHE A 21 1.52 7.69 3.01
C PHE A 21 3.00 7.84 2.69
N ASP A 22 3.64 8.90 3.18
CA ASP A 22 5.08 9.12 2.98
C ASP A 22 5.91 8.00 3.62
N THR A 23 5.58 7.63 4.86
CA THR A 23 6.25 6.52 5.55
C THR A 23 6.03 5.20 4.81
N MET A 24 4.81 4.93 4.33
CA MET A 24 4.53 3.71 3.57
C MET A 24 5.30 3.67 2.24
N ARG A 25 5.40 4.81 1.53
CA ARG A 25 6.20 4.93 0.30
C ARG A 25 7.68 4.74 0.58
N THR A 26 8.21 5.35 1.64
CA THR A 26 9.60 5.16 2.07
C THR A 26 9.88 3.70 2.38
N VAL A 27 9.03 3.04 3.17
CA VAL A 27 9.20 1.62 3.52
C VAL A 27 9.15 0.74 2.27
N ALA A 28 8.19 0.95 1.37
CA ALA A 28 8.10 0.19 0.12
C ALA A 28 9.36 0.38 -0.75
N ALA A 29 9.86 1.61 -0.88
CA ALA A 29 11.10 1.90 -1.60
C ALA A 29 12.33 1.24 -0.93
N THR A 30 12.40 1.26 0.40
CA THR A 30 13.46 0.58 1.15
C THR A 30 13.42 -0.93 0.93
N ILE A 31 12.24 -1.55 0.93
CA ILE A 31 12.09 -2.98 0.63
C ILE A 31 12.64 -3.28 -0.76
N LEU A 32 12.21 -2.54 -1.80
CA LEU A 32 12.70 -2.75 -3.16
C LEU A 32 14.23 -2.59 -3.28
N SER A 33 14.80 -1.57 -2.61
CA SER A 33 16.25 -1.37 -2.59
C SER A 33 16.97 -2.55 -1.93
N ASN A 34 16.46 -3.01 -0.79
CA ASN A 34 17.06 -4.13 -0.05
C ASN A 34 16.97 -5.44 -0.83
N VAL A 35 15.84 -5.69 -1.49
CA VAL A 35 15.67 -6.86 -2.38
C VAL A 35 16.69 -6.83 -3.50
N SER A 36 16.86 -5.69 -4.17
CA SER A 36 17.82 -5.54 -5.26
C SER A 36 19.26 -5.86 -4.82
N ILE A 37 19.66 -5.35 -3.65
CA ILE A 37 20.98 -5.63 -3.07
C ILE A 37 21.10 -7.12 -2.73
N ALA A 38 20.13 -7.68 -2.00
CA ALA A 38 20.15 -9.07 -1.56
C ALA A 38 20.14 -10.06 -2.74
N LEU A 39 19.41 -9.75 -3.81
CA LEU A 39 19.37 -10.55 -5.03
C LEU A 39 20.74 -10.54 -5.72
N SER A 40 21.38 -9.37 -5.83
CA SER A 40 22.74 -9.25 -6.37
C SER A 40 23.76 -10.07 -5.57
N GLU A 41 23.77 -9.93 -4.25
CA GLU A 41 24.65 -10.71 -3.36
C GLU A 41 24.39 -12.22 -3.47
N HIS A 42 23.12 -12.60 -3.57
CA HIS A 42 22.71 -13.98 -3.73
C HIS A 42 23.18 -14.58 -5.07
N GLU A 43 23.09 -13.86 -6.19
CA GLU A 43 23.58 -14.35 -7.48
C GLU A 43 25.10 -14.56 -7.48
N ILE A 44 25.86 -13.69 -6.78
CA ILE A 44 27.29 -13.87 -6.58
C ILE A 44 27.57 -15.14 -5.75
N ALA A 45 26.85 -15.34 -4.65
CA ALA A 45 26.99 -16.53 -3.81
C ALA A 45 26.58 -17.81 -4.55
N TRP A 46 25.50 -17.75 -5.33
CA TRP A 46 25.02 -18.85 -6.15
C TRP A 46 26.06 -19.29 -7.17
N LYS A 47 26.66 -18.34 -7.88
CA LYS A 47 27.74 -18.65 -8.85
C LYS A 47 28.90 -19.37 -8.17
N LYS A 48 29.34 -18.92 -6.99
CA LYS A 48 30.40 -19.60 -6.23
C LYS A 48 30.01 -21.02 -5.82
N ALA A 49 28.74 -21.24 -5.44
CA ALA A 49 28.25 -22.58 -5.13
C ALA A 49 28.26 -23.48 -6.37
N GLN A 50 27.89 -22.97 -7.54
CA GLN A 50 27.98 -23.71 -8.80
C GLN A 50 29.42 -24.07 -9.15
N ASP A 51 30.34 -23.10 -9.04
CA ASP A 51 31.78 -23.33 -9.30
C ASP A 51 32.34 -24.40 -8.35
N TYR A 52 31.91 -24.41 -7.09
CA TYR A 52 32.28 -25.46 -6.13
C TYR A 52 31.72 -26.82 -6.54
N VAL A 53 30.46 -26.92 -6.94
CA VAL A 53 29.88 -28.20 -7.37
C VAL A 53 30.60 -28.74 -8.60
N GLN A 54 30.99 -27.88 -9.55
CA GLN A 54 31.77 -28.28 -10.73
C GLN A 54 33.16 -28.83 -10.37
N SER A 55 33.71 -28.49 -9.19
CA SER A 55 34.97 -29.07 -8.70
C SER A 55 34.81 -30.48 -8.11
N LEU A 56 33.57 -30.92 -7.85
CA LEU A 56 33.29 -32.26 -7.33
C LEU A 56 33.36 -33.31 -8.44
N PRO A 57 33.63 -34.59 -8.09
CA PRO A 57 33.56 -35.69 -9.05
C PRO A 57 32.18 -35.77 -9.73
N ASP A 58 32.16 -36.00 -11.05
CA ASP A 58 30.97 -36.08 -11.90
C ASP A 58 29.77 -36.84 -11.32
N PRO A 59 29.91 -38.02 -10.68
CA PRO A 59 28.74 -38.73 -10.15
C PRO A 59 28.04 -38.01 -8.98
N LEU A 60 28.75 -37.10 -8.28
CA LEU A 60 28.19 -36.36 -7.14
C LEU A 60 27.51 -35.06 -7.58
N GLN A 61 27.95 -34.45 -8.69
CA GLN A 61 27.46 -33.15 -9.14
C GLN A 61 25.92 -33.07 -9.28
N PRO A 62 25.22 -34.06 -9.88
CA PRO A 62 23.77 -33.97 -10.09
C PRO A 62 22.99 -33.93 -8.77
N ALA A 63 23.41 -34.72 -7.78
CA ALA A 63 22.75 -34.79 -6.48
C ALA A 63 22.88 -33.47 -5.71
N PHE A 64 24.08 -32.87 -5.72
CA PHE A 64 24.30 -31.55 -5.12
C PHE A 64 23.54 -30.45 -5.86
N MET A 65 23.55 -30.46 -7.21
CA MET A 65 22.81 -29.48 -8.00
C MET A 65 21.30 -29.56 -7.79
N ASP A 66 20.71 -30.75 -7.63
CA ASP A 66 19.27 -30.87 -7.38
C ASP A 66 18.84 -30.18 -6.08
N VAL A 67 19.59 -30.39 -5.00
CA VAL A 67 19.32 -29.75 -3.70
C VAL A 67 19.52 -28.23 -3.79
N LEU A 68 20.63 -27.82 -4.40
CA LEU A 68 20.99 -26.41 -4.55
C LEU A 68 19.99 -25.65 -5.43
N ASN A 69 19.51 -26.24 -6.52
CA ASN A 69 18.51 -25.63 -7.40
C ASN A 69 17.18 -25.39 -6.68
N LYS A 70 16.73 -26.35 -5.86
CA LYS A 70 15.51 -26.18 -5.05
C LYS A 70 15.66 -25.04 -4.04
N HIS A 71 16.83 -24.93 -3.43
CA HIS A 71 17.12 -23.83 -2.50
C HIS A 71 17.15 -22.48 -3.22
N GLN A 72 17.86 -22.40 -4.35
CA GLN A 72 17.93 -21.22 -5.21
C GLN A 72 16.54 -20.72 -5.61
N GLN A 73 15.67 -21.64 -6.03
CA GLN A 73 14.31 -21.31 -6.43
C GLN A 73 13.52 -20.70 -5.26
N ARG A 74 13.56 -21.32 -4.09
CA ARG A 74 12.86 -20.81 -2.89
C ARG A 74 13.33 -19.41 -2.48
N ILE A 75 14.64 -19.13 -2.58
CA ILE A 75 15.16 -17.80 -2.27
C ILE A 75 14.65 -16.78 -3.29
N ARG A 76 14.68 -17.10 -4.59
CA ARG A 76 14.14 -16.21 -5.63
C ARG A 76 12.64 -15.96 -5.46
N ASP A 77 11.86 -16.99 -5.11
CA ASP A 77 10.43 -16.84 -4.81
C ASP A 77 10.22 -15.91 -3.61
N SER A 78 11.09 -15.96 -2.61
CA SER A 78 11.04 -15.08 -1.43
C SER A 78 11.32 -13.62 -1.79
N TYR A 79 12.31 -13.35 -2.63
CA TYR A 79 12.57 -12.00 -3.13
C TYR A 79 11.42 -11.47 -3.98
N LYS A 80 10.87 -12.31 -4.86
CA LYS A 80 9.69 -11.95 -5.65
C LYS A 80 8.49 -11.59 -4.77
N TRP A 81 8.24 -12.35 -3.71
CA TRP A 81 7.19 -12.03 -2.76
C TRP A 81 7.40 -10.64 -2.10
N GLN A 82 8.65 -10.28 -1.78
CA GLN A 82 8.97 -8.97 -1.22
C GLN A 82 8.74 -7.83 -2.22
N GLU A 83 9.08 -8.04 -3.51
CA GLU A 83 8.76 -7.09 -4.59
C GLU A 83 7.26 -6.92 -4.76
N ASP A 84 6.51 -8.03 -4.81
CA ASP A 84 5.07 -8.03 -4.97
C ASP A 84 4.38 -7.33 -3.77
N PHE A 85 4.89 -7.55 -2.55
CA PHE A 85 4.43 -6.86 -1.34
C PHE A 85 4.69 -5.35 -1.39
N ALA A 86 5.89 -4.93 -1.78
CA ALA A 86 6.20 -3.50 -1.94
C ALA A 86 5.34 -2.86 -3.03
N GLY A 87 5.09 -3.56 -4.14
CA GLY A 87 4.16 -3.12 -5.19
C GLY A 87 2.73 -2.98 -4.68
N ALA A 88 2.24 -3.93 -3.87
CA ALA A 88 0.93 -3.84 -3.25
C ALA A 88 0.82 -2.63 -2.30
N LEU A 89 1.89 -2.28 -1.57
CA LEU A 89 1.93 -1.07 -0.74
C LEU A 89 1.76 0.19 -1.58
N PHE A 90 2.50 0.33 -2.70
CA PHE A 90 2.33 1.47 -3.60
C PHE A 90 0.90 1.56 -4.16
N ASN A 91 0.36 0.44 -4.64
CA ASN A 91 -1.01 0.39 -5.16
C ASN A 91 -2.06 0.76 -4.12
N ALA A 92 -1.89 0.32 -2.87
CA ALA A 92 -2.78 0.67 -1.77
C ALA A 92 -2.72 2.17 -1.48
N ILE A 93 -1.53 2.77 -1.42
CA ILE A 93 -1.34 4.20 -1.21
C ILE A 93 -2.03 5.01 -2.31
N ASP A 94 -1.82 4.64 -3.56
CA ASP A 94 -2.41 5.35 -4.70
C ASP A 94 -3.94 5.20 -4.74
N THR A 95 -4.46 4.02 -4.39
CA THR A 95 -5.91 3.80 -4.28
C THR A 95 -6.53 4.70 -3.23
N VAL A 96 -5.96 4.74 -2.02
CA VAL A 96 -6.50 5.56 -0.92
C VAL A 96 -6.38 7.05 -1.27
N SER A 97 -5.24 7.49 -1.82
CA SER A 97 -5.05 8.89 -2.25
C SER A 97 -6.06 9.31 -3.31
N ASN A 98 -6.37 8.43 -4.28
CA ASN A 98 -7.36 8.72 -5.31
C ASN A 98 -8.79 8.73 -4.76
N THR A 99 -9.12 7.81 -3.85
CA THR A 99 -10.42 7.80 -3.17
C THR A 99 -10.64 9.07 -2.36
N ASP A 100 -9.64 9.51 -1.58
CA ASP A 100 -9.72 10.73 -0.77
C ASP A 100 -9.93 11.97 -1.66
N SER A 101 -9.16 12.09 -2.75
CA SER A 101 -9.31 13.17 -3.73
C SER A 101 -10.72 13.19 -4.37
N ASN A 102 -11.25 12.03 -4.74
CA ASN A 102 -12.59 11.90 -5.34
C ASN A 102 -13.71 12.28 -4.35
N ILE A 103 -13.58 11.88 -3.09
CA ILE A 103 -14.53 12.22 -2.03
C ILE A 103 -14.49 13.72 -1.75
N SER A 104 -13.30 14.28 -1.55
CA SER A 104 -13.09 15.73 -1.33
C SER A 104 -13.70 16.57 -2.46
N THR A 105 -13.44 16.18 -3.72
CA THR A 105 -14.03 16.83 -4.91
C THR A 105 -15.55 16.75 -4.92
N SER A 106 -16.13 15.62 -4.49
CA SER A 106 -17.58 15.42 -4.45
C SER A 106 -18.24 16.31 -3.40
N PHE A 107 -17.64 16.45 -2.22
CA PHE A 107 -18.14 17.37 -1.19
C PHE A 107 -18.03 18.83 -1.60
N GLN A 108 -16.92 19.26 -2.22
CA GLN A 108 -16.77 20.62 -2.76
C GLN A 108 -17.85 20.95 -3.81
N LYS A 109 -18.21 19.99 -4.67
CA LYS A 109 -19.29 20.18 -5.65
C LYS A 109 -20.65 20.34 -4.99
N ILE A 110 -20.94 19.59 -3.92
CA ILE A 110 -22.21 19.67 -3.18
C ILE A 110 -22.32 21.01 -2.44
N ASP A 111 -21.24 21.49 -1.82
CA ASP A 111 -21.24 22.79 -1.13
C ASP A 111 -21.45 23.95 -2.12
N ASN A 112 -20.82 23.89 -3.29
CA ASN A 112 -21.05 24.86 -4.37
C ASN A 112 -22.48 24.81 -4.93
N ALA A 113 -23.11 23.63 -4.99
CA ALA A 113 -24.50 23.48 -5.44
C ALA A 113 -25.51 23.98 -4.40
N LYS A 114 -25.24 23.82 -3.10
CA LYS A 114 -26.10 24.36 -2.04
C LYS A 114 -26.05 25.89 -1.95
N PHE A 115 -24.93 26.51 -2.29
CA PHE A 115 -24.79 27.97 -2.25
C PHE A 115 -25.48 28.69 -3.43
N THR A 116 -25.73 27.99 -4.54
CA THR A 116 -26.42 28.54 -5.72
C THR A 116 -27.94 28.27 -5.73
N GLY A 117 -28.45 27.49 -4.76
CA GLY A 117 -29.86 27.07 -4.67
C GLY A 117 -30.81 27.97 -3.88
N PHE A 118 -30.33 29.02 -3.20
CA PHE A 118 -31.18 29.94 -2.40
C PHE A 118 -31.32 31.34 -3.03
N GLY A 119 -31.40 31.40 -4.36
CA GLY A 119 -31.46 32.65 -5.11
C GLY A 119 -32.49 32.66 -6.24
N HIS A 120 -33.66 32.05 -6.07
CA HIS A 120 -34.82 32.35 -6.93
C HIS A 120 -35.83 33.20 -6.14
N GLY A 121 -35.54 34.49 -6.07
CA GLY A 121 -36.54 35.51 -5.73
C GLY A 121 -37.62 35.51 -6.81
N HIS A 122 -38.71 34.82 -6.52
CA HIS A 122 -39.91 34.82 -7.34
C HIS A 122 -40.55 36.21 -7.27
N LEU A 123 -40.54 36.90 -8.41
CA LEU A 123 -41.24 38.16 -8.65
C LEU A 123 -42.75 37.91 -8.59
N ILE A 124 -43.41 38.38 -7.53
CA ILE A 124 -44.84 38.72 -7.59
C ILE A 124 -45.01 40.07 -6.93
N VAL A 125 -45.21 41.11 -7.73
CA VAL A 125 -46.04 42.25 -7.36
C VAL A 125 -47.06 42.39 -8.48
N ALA A 126 -48.30 42.01 -8.17
CA ALA A 126 -49.49 42.31 -8.94
C ALA A 126 -50.22 43.47 -8.27
N ASP A 127 -50.72 44.40 -9.10
CA ASP A 127 -51.63 45.55 -8.85
C ASP A 127 -51.21 46.56 -7.76
N GLU A 128 -51.36 47.88 -7.93
CA GLU A 128 -52.44 48.67 -8.55
C GLU A 128 -51.91 50.02 -9.08
#